data_AF-A0A0Q6YSS9-F1
#
_entry.id   AF-A0A0Q6YSS9-F1
#
_cell.length_a   1.000
_cell.length_b   1.000
_cell.length_c   1.000
_cell.angle_alpha   90.00
_cell.angle_beta   90.00
_cell.angle_gamma   90.00
#
_symmetry.space_group_name_H-M   'P 1'
#
loop_
_entity.id
_entity.type
_entity.pdbx_description
1 polymer ?
#
loop_
_entity_poly.entity_id
_entity_poly.type
_entity_poly.pdbx_seq_one_letter_code
_entity_poly.pdbx_strand_id
1 'polypeptide(L)'
;MAAPARRPTHRTTPRWPSRPGRLRRGRVACPGPERGDHVGPSPVDRARPGSKHHLIVDRHGTPLAVTLTGGNRHDVTQLLPLLDAVPAIRGPRGRPRRKPRRLYADRGYDFDKYRRLLWKRGIKPMIARRGVAHGSGLGKVRWVVERAFAWLHQFKRLRIRYERRADLHQGLLELACCLICLRRLRTSF
;
A
#
# COMPACT_ATOMS: atom_id res chain seq x y z
N MET A 1 -42.04 2.53 -93.09
CA MET A 1 -40.90 3.28 -92.50
C MET A 1 -41.20 3.56 -91.04
N ALA A 2 -40.58 2.83 -90.12
CA ALA A 2 -40.44 3.19 -88.71
C ALA A 2 -39.24 2.40 -88.16
N ALA A 3 -38.26 3.11 -87.62
CA ALA A 3 -36.95 2.59 -87.21
C ALA A 3 -37.03 1.73 -85.92
N PRO A 4 -36.16 0.72 -85.75
CA PRO A 4 -36.11 -0.08 -84.53
C PRO A 4 -35.36 0.66 -83.42
N ALA A 5 -36.03 0.89 -82.29
CA ALA A 5 -35.43 1.46 -81.09
C ALA A 5 -34.57 0.41 -80.36
N ARG A 6 -33.24 0.59 -80.41
CA ARG A 6 -32.26 -0.12 -79.58
C ARG A 6 -32.15 0.54 -78.20
N ARG A 7 -32.26 -0.25 -77.11
CA ARG A 7 -31.83 0.09 -75.74
C ARG A 7 -31.56 -1.21 -74.95
N PRO A 8 -30.75 -1.19 -73.88
CA PRO A 8 -29.34 -0.85 -73.83
C PRO A 8 -28.50 -2.04 -73.32
N THR A 9 -27.24 -2.09 -73.76
CA THR A 9 -26.21 -3.01 -73.28
C THR A 9 -25.94 -2.81 -71.79
N HIS A 10 -26.01 -3.89 -71.00
CA HIS A 10 -25.51 -3.90 -69.62
C HIS A 10 -24.01 -3.57 -69.63
N ARG A 11 -23.64 -2.37 -69.15
CA ARG A 11 -22.26 -2.05 -68.78
C ARG A 11 -21.93 -2.74 -67.47
N THR A 12 -21.22 -3.86 -67.53
CA THR A 12 -20.43 -4.38 -66.42
C THR A 12 -19.31 -3.39 -66.11
N THR A 13 -19.39 -2.74 -64.95
CA THR A 13 -18.27 -1.96 -64.40
C THR A 13 -17.23 -2.90 -63.78
N PRO A 14 -15.92 -2.66 -63.97
CA PRO A 14 -14.89 -3.46 -63.32
C PRO A 14 -14.83 -3.09 -61.85
N ARG A 15 -14.98 -4.11 -60.99
CA ARG A 15 -14.81 -4.00 -59.54
C ARG A 15 -13.31 -3.87 -59.24
N TRP A 16 -12.85 -2.64 -59.03
CA TRP A 16 -11.50 -2.37 -58.56
C TRP A 16 -11.27 -3.00 -57.18
N PRO A 17 -10.14 -3.67 -56.92
CA PRO A 17 -9.81 -4.17 -55.60
C PRO A 17 -9.55 -2.98 -54.67
N SER A 18 -10.18 -3.02 -53.50
CA SER A 18 -10.04 -2.03 -52.44
C SER A 18 -8.59 -1.95 -51.99
N ARG A 19 -8.02 -0.75 -52.01
CA ARG A 19 -6.70 -0.41 -51.43
C ARG A 19 -6.61 -0.90 -49.98
N PRO A 20 -5.45 -1.40 -49.50
CA PRO A 20 -5.25 -1.67 -48.08
C PRO A 20 -5.04 -0.32 -47.37
N GLY A 21 -6.14 0.24 -46.89
CA GLY A 21 -6.14 1.47 -46.10
C GLY A 21 -6.10 1.18 -44.61
N ARG A 22 -5.03 1.68 -43.97
CA ARG A 22 -4.91 2.02 -42.54
C ARG A 22 -4.38 0.89 -41.65
N LEU A 23 -3.05 0.92 -41.49
CA LEU A 23 -2.33 0.44 -40.32
C LEU A 23 -3.12 0.87 -39.06
N ARG A 24 -3.78 -0.08 -38.39
CA ARG A 24 -4.34 0.15 -37.07
C ARG A 24 -3.17 0.47 -36.16
N ARG A 25 -3.06 1.74 -35.74
CA ARG A 25 -2.26 2.12 -34.57
C ARG A 25 -2.54 1.08 -33.51
N GLY A 26 -1.49 0.37 -33.11
CA GLY A 26 -1.56 -0.64 -32.07
C GLY A 26 -2.36 -0.07 -30.91
N ARG A 27 -3.38 -0.82 -30.47
CA ARG A 27 -3.84 -0.66 -29.09
C ARG A 27 -2.60 -0.89 -28.26
N VAL A 28 -2.04 0.18 -27.72
CA VAL A 28 -1.19 0.09 -26.55
C VAL A 28 -1.99 -0.76 -25.58
N ALA A 29 -1.51 -1.97 -25.30
CA ALA A 29 -2.12 -2.84 -24.33
C ALA A 29 -2.26 -2.01 -23.06
N CYS A 30 -3.50 -1.72 -22.64
CA CYS A 30 -3.74 -1.18 -21.32
C CYS A 30 -3.06 -2.18 -20.36
N PRO A 31 -2.17 -1.73 -19.46
CA PRO A 31 -1.62 -2.62 -18.46
C PRO A 31 -2.81 -3.23 -17.72
N GLY A 32 -2.94 -4.56 -17.76
CA GLY A 32 -3.99 -5.25 -17.02
C GLY A 32 -3.93 -4.87 -15.54
N PRO A 33 -5.03 -5.00 -14.78
CA PRO A 33 -5.02 -4.69 -13.36
C PRO A 33 -3.88 -5.46 -12.70
N GLU A 34 -3.03 -4.77 -11.95
CA GLU A 34 -1.90 -5.35 -11.21
C GLU A 34 -2.44 -6.39 -10.21
N ARG A 35 -2.54 -7.64 -10.67
CA ARG A 35 -2.92 -8.80 -9.86
C ARG A 35 -1.63 -9.39 -9.31
N GLY A 36 -1.22 -8.88 -8.16
CA GLY A 36 -0.19 -9.46 -7.30
C GLY A 36 -0.80 -9.88 -5.97
N ASP A 37 -0.14 -10.78 -5.24
CA ASP A 37 -0.55 -11.13 -3.88
C ASP A 37 -0.55 -9.87 -3.00
N HIS A 38 -1.52 -9.77 -2.09
CA HIS A 38 -1.73 -8.58 -1.26
C HIS A 38 -1.89 -7.29 -2.08
N VAL A 39 -2.48 -7.37 -3.27
CA VAL A 39 -2.99 -6.23 -4.03
C VAL A 39 -4.49 -6.38 -4.11
N GLY A 40 -5.25 -5.35 -3.70
CA GLY A 40 -6.70 -5.38 -3.77
C GLY A 40 -7.29 -4.03 -4.13
N PRO A 41 -8.49 -4.00 -4.74
CA PRO A 41 -9.23 -2.76 -5.02
C PRO A 41 -9.59 -1.99 -3.74
N SER A 42 -8.84 -0.92 -3.45
CA SER A 42 -9.12 -0.04 -2.30
C SER A 42 -10.59 0.41 -2.30
N PRO A 43 -11.35 0.21 -1.20
CA PRO A 43 -12.73 0.68 -1.08
C PRO A 43 -12.85 2.21 -1.12
N VAL A 44 -11.75 2.90 -0.81
CA VAL A 44 -11.70 4.36 -0.65
C VAL A 44 -11.22 5.04 -1.93
N ASP A 45 -10.43 4.36 -2.77
CA ASP A 45 -9.76 4.93 -3.95
C ASP A 45 -10.15 4.24 -5.27
N ARG A 46 -11.45 4.25 -5.60
CA ARG A 46 -11.96 3.86 -6.94
C ARG A 46 -11.39 2.52 -7.46
N ALA A 47 -11.30 1.51 -6.59
CA ALA A 47 -10.80 0.17 -6.93
C ALA A 47 -9.36 0.11 -7.49
N ARG A 48 -8.53 1.14 -7.26
CA ARG A 48 -7.12 1.05 -7.64
C ARG A 48 -6.42 -0.05 -6.83
N PRO A 49 -5.62 -0.91 -7.50
CA PRO A 49 -4.79 -1.89 -6.82
C PRO A 49 -3.82 -1.16 -5.89
N GLY A 50 -4.03 -1.30 -4.59
CA GLY A 50 -3.23 -0.63 -3.56
C GLY A 50 -2.64 -1.63 -2.57
N SER A 51 -1.51 -1.25 -1.97
CA SER A 51 -0.95 -1.97 -0.83
C SER A 51 -0.76 -1.01 0.33
N LYS A 52 -0.95 -1.52 1.54
CA LYS A 52 -0.83 -0.78 2.79
C LYS A 52 0.42 -1.24 3.52
N HIS A 53 1.21 -0.27 3.98
CA HIS A 53 2.35 -0.52 4.84
C HIS A 53 1.93 -0.25 6.28
N HIS A 54 2.08 -1.26 7.14
CA HIS A 54 1.91 -1.13 8.57
C HIS A 54 3.30 -1.10 9.21
N LEU A 55 3.55 -0.11 10.06
CA LEU A 55 4.86 0.11 10.67
C LEU A 55 4.69 0.37 12.17
N ILE A 56 5.46 -0.35 12.99
CA ILE A 56 5.67 -0.02 14.41
C ILE A 56 7.02 0.63 14.56
N VAL A 57 7.05 1.76 15.26
CA VAL A 57 8.26 2.51 15.57
C VAL A 57 8.40 2.74 17.06
N ASP A 58 9.64 2.87 17.53
CA ASP A 58 9.93 3.37 18.86
C ASP A 58 9.69 4.89 18.97
N ARG A 59 9.72 5.44 20.18
CA ARG A 59 9.59 6.88 20.49
C ARG A 59 10.52 7.75 19.64
N HIS A 60 11.71 7.27 19.30
CA HIS A 60 12.67 8.02 18.50
C HIS A 60 12.44 7.89 16.99
N GLY A 61 11.52 7.04 16.53
CA GLY A 61 11.26 6.74 15.13
C GLY A 61 12.11 5.63 14.54
N THR A 62 12.68 4.76 15.39
CA THR A 62 13.40 3.56 14.92
C THR A 62 12.36 2.50 14.54
N PRO A 63 12.37 1.97 13.31
CA PRO A 63 11.42 0.94 12.90
C PRO A 63 11.70 -0.37 13.68
N LEU A 64 10.66 -0.96 14.25
CA LEU A 64 10.73 -2.20 15.03
C LEU A 64 10.17 -3.40 14.26
N ALA A 65 9.06 -3.19 13.54
CA ALA A 65 8.42 -4.21 12.71
C ALA A 65 7.64 -3.53 11.58
N VAL A 66 7.62 -4.18 10.40
CA VAL A 66 6.89 -3.72 9.22
C VAL A 66 6.11 -4.87 8.59
N THR A 67 4.91 -4.61 8.09
CA THR A 67 4.10 -5.62 7.40
C THR A 67 3.34 -5.00 6.23
N LEU A 68 3.27 -5.73 5.12
CA LEU A 68 2.50 -5.38 3.93
C LEU A 68 1.15 -6.07 3.91
N THR A 69 0.08 -5.32 3.62
CA THR A 69 -1.22 -5.91 3.28
C THR A 69 -1.84 -5.30 2.02
N GLY A 70 -2.85 -5.96 1.47
CA GLY A 70 -3.62 -5.40 0.36
C GLY A 70 -4.57 -4.30 0.80
N GLY A 71 -4.84 -3.36 -0.12
CA GLY A 71 -5.69 -2.19 0.10
C GLY A 71 -7.08 -2.48 0.69
N ASN A 72 -7.58 -3.70 0.52
CA ASN A 72 -8.92 -4.11 0.94
C ASN A 72 -8.98 -4.53 2.41
N ARG A 73 -7.84 -4.80 3.04
CA ARG A 73 -7.80 -5.24 4.43
C ARG A 73 -7.99 -4.04 5.35
N HIS A 74 -8.79 -4.23 6.40
CA HIS A 74 -8.94 -3.24 7.46
C HIS A 74 -7.67 -3.18 8.31
N ASP A 75 -7.15 -1.99 8.51
CA ASP A 75 -5.85 -1.76 9.17
C ASP A 75 -5.82 -2.31 10.59
N VAL A 76 -6.96 -2.23 11.27
CA VAL A 76 -7.19 -2.74 12.63
C VAL A 76 -6.80 -4.20 12.78
N THR A 77 -7.02 -5.01 11.74
CA THR A 77 -6.72 -6.45 11.77
C THR A 77 -5.23 -6.73 11.86
N GLN A 78 -4.39 -5.79 11.41
CA GLN A 78 -2.94 -5.93 11.36
C GLN A 78 -2.24 -5.44 12.63
N LEU A 79 -2.97 -4.80 13.55
CA LEU A 79 -2.40 -4.26 14.78
C LEU A 79 -1.78 -5.35 15.66
N LEU A 80 -2.48 -6.46 15.87
CA LEU A 80 -2.02 -7.54 16.75
C LEU A 80 -0.89 -8.36 16.13
N PRO A 81 -0.98 -8.81 14.86
CA PRO A 81 0.12 -9.48 14.19
C PRO A 81 1.41 -8.64 14.19
N LEU A 82 1.29 -7.34 13.87
CA LEU A 82 2.43 -6.43 13.83
C LEU A 82 3.07 -6.25 15.21
N LEU A 83 2.24 -6.18 16.26
CA LEU A 83 2.73 -6.10 17.64
C LEU A 83 3.43 -7.38 18.08
N ASP A 84 2.95 -8.54 17.64
CA ASP A 84 3.55 -9.85 17.95
C ASP A 84 4.86 -10.08 17.17
N ALA A 85 5.02 -9.42 16.01
CA ALA A 85 6.25 -9.42 15.22
C ALA A 85 7.38 -8.57 15.82
N VAL A 86 7.12 -7.76 16.85
CA VAL A 86 8.15 -6.93 17.49
C VAL A 86 9.20 -7.84 18.16
N PRO A 87 10.49 -7.71 17.78
CA PRO A 87 11.53 -8.54 18.36
C PRO A 87 11.70 -8.26 19.86
N ALA A 88 12.31 -9.19 20.58
CA ALA A 88 12.66 -8.97 21.97
C ALA A 88 13.80 -7.94 22.06
N ILE A 89 13.48 -6.71 22.49
CA ILE A 89 14.46 -5.63 22.59
C ILE A 89 15.15 -5.73 23.96
N ARG A 90 16.47 -5.90 23.95
CA ARG A 90 17.27 -5.87 25.17
C ARG A 90 17.34 -4.43 25.69
N GLY A 91 16.90 -4.22 26.93
CA GLY A 91 16.98 -2.92 27.61
C GLY A 91 18.07 -2.91 28.68
N PRO A 92 18.07 -1.88 29.55
CA PRO A 92 18.85 -1.90 30.80
C PRO A 92 18.57 -3.18 31.61
N ARG A 93 19.50 -3.54 32.52
CA ARG A 93 19.49 -4.78 33.33
C ARG A 93 18.08 -5.36 33.56
N GLY A 94 17.83 -6.56 33.02
CA GLY A 94 16.56 -7.28 33.15
C GLY A 94 16.18 -8.12 31.93
N ARG A 95 15.01 -8.74 31.98
CA ARG A 95 14.46 -9.57 30.89
C ARG A 95 14.18 -8.70 29.64
N PRO A 96 14.60 -9.12 28.44
CA PRO A 96 14.30 -8.41 27.19
C PRO A 96 12.81 -8.09 27.06
N ARG A 97 12.51 -6.86 26.67
CA ARG A 97 11.13 -6.38 26.57
C ARG A 97 10.60 -6.67 25.16
N ARG A 98 9.53 -7.46 25.11
CA ARG A 98 8.81 -7.75 23.85
C ARG A 98 7.62 -6.83 23.60
N LYS A 99 7.08 -6.20 24.65
CA LYS A 99 5.82 -5.44 24.57
C LYS A 99 6.01 -3.98 25.02
N PRO A 100 5.46 -3.02 24.28
CA PRO A 100 5.46 -1.62 24.69
C PRO A 100 4.52 -1.41 25.89
N ARG A 101 4.86 -0.47 26.78
CA ARG A 101 3.96 -0.07 27.89
C ARG A 101 2.77 0.75 27.39
N ARG A 102 2.99 1.55 26.36
CA ARG A 102 2.01 2.47 25.77
C ARG A 102 2.08 2.30 24.26
N LEU A 103 0.92 2.13 23.63
CA LEU A 103 0.80 2.04 22.18
C LEU A 103 0.02 3.23 21.67
N TYR A 104 0.66 4.05 20.84
CA TYR A 104 0.01 5.15 20.14
C TYR A 104 -0.42 4.65 18.77
N ALA A 105 -1.69 4.84 18.43
CA ALA A 105 -2.21 4.49 17.11
C ALA A 105 -3.19 5.55 16.63
N ASP A 106 -3.41 5.59 15.32
CA ASP A 106 -4.37 6.49 14.72
C ASP A 106 -5.81 6.15 15.13
N ARG A 107 -6.72 7.14 15.02
CA ARG A 107 -8.15 6.98 15.28
C ARG A 107 -8.76 5.83 14.49
N GLY A 108 -8.27 5.52 13.30
CA GLY A 108 -8.72 4.36 12.51
C GLY A 108 -8.58 3.01 13.23
N TYR A 109 -7.75 2.92 14.27
CA TYR A 109 -7.58 1.72 15.09
C TYR A 109 -8.49 1.67 16.33
N ASP A 110 -9.38 2.64 16.51
CA ASP A 110 -10.27 2.74 17.67
C ASP A 110 -11.43 1.73 17.58
N PHE A 111 -11.24 0.55 18.20
CA PHE A 111 -12.24 -0.49 18.33
C PHE A 111 -12.13 -1.16 19.71
N ASP A 112 -13.24 -1.29 20.42
CA ASP A 112 -13.27 -1.82 21.80
C ASP A 112 -12.70 -3.24 21.93
N LYS A 113 -12.89 -4.07 20.91
CA LYS A 113 -12.29 -5.41 20.83
C LYS A 113 -10.77 -5.34 20.97
N TYR A 114 -10.12 -4.45 20.23
CA TYR A 114 -8.66 -4.32 20.23
C TYR A 114 -8.15 -3.60 21.48
N ARG A 115 -8.91 -2.64 22.03
CA ARG A 115 -8.58 -2.02 23.33
C ARG A 115 -8.55 -3.08 24.44
N ARG A 116 -9.56 -3.96 24.51
CA ARG A 116 -9.59 -5.08 25.48
C ARG A 116 -8.42 -6.04 25.29
N LEU A 117 -8.07 -6.38 24.05
CA LEU A 117 -6.93 -7.26 23.76
C LEU A 117 -5.59 -6.62 24.16
N LEU A 118 -5.42 -5.31 23.96
CA LEU A 118 -4.23 -4.58 24.40
C LEU A 118 -4.13 -4.52 25.92
N TRP A 119 -5.24 -4.26 26.63
CA TRP A 119 -5.29 -4.31 28.08
C TRP A 119 -4.95 -5.70 28.63
N LYS A 120 -5.49 -6.77 28.04
CA LYS A 120 -5.13 -8.17 28.39
C LYS A 120 -3.63 -8.45 28.21
N ARG A 121 -2.99 -7.77 27.26
CA ARG A 121 -1.54 -7.87 27.02
C ARG A 121 -0.71 -6.94 27.92
N GLY A 122 -1.33 -6.15 28.81
CA GLY A 122 -0.66 -5.20 29.68
C GLY A 122 -0.19 -3.92 28.98
N ILE A 123 -0.79 -3.59 27.83
CA ILE A 123 -0.39 -2.47 26.97
C ILE A 123 -1.48 -1.40 27.06
N LYS A 124 -1.10 -0.17 27.43
CA LYS A 124 -2.04 0.96 27.49
C LYS A 124 -2.30 1.52 26.08
N PRO A 125 -3.52 1.41 25.51
CA PRO A 125 -3.85 1.99 24.21
C PRO A 125 -4.06 3.50 24.33
N MET A 126 -3.15 4.27 23.74
CA MET A 126 -3.23 5.72 23.56
C MET A 126 -3.82 6.02 22.17
N ILE A 127 -5.10 5.66 21.98
CA ILE A 127 -5.84 5.83 20.73
C ILE A 127 -6.95 6.86 20.96
N ALA A 128 -7.02 7.89 20.10
CA ALA A 128 -8.10 8.86 20.15
C ALA A 128 -9.44 8.17 19.87
N ARG A 129 -10.42 8.46 20.74
CA ARG A 129 -11.78 7.97 20.52
C ARG A 129 -12.38 8.61 19.27
N ARG A 130 -13.11 7.82 18.49
CA ARG A 130 -13.93 8.32 17.39
C ARG A 130 -15.06 9.19 17.96
N GLY A 131 -15.31 10.35 17.36
CA GLY A 131 -16.35 11.29 17.81
C GLY A 131 -15.95 12.27 18.94
N VAL A 132 -14.73 12.21 19.46
CA VAL A 132 -14.24 13.16 20.49
C VAL A 132 -13.31 14.20 19.86
N ALA A 133 -13.45 15.47 20.26
CA ALA A 133 -12.63 16.59 19.79
C ALA A 133 -11.13 16.35 20.03
N HIS A 134 -10.29 16.92 19.14
CA HIS A 134 -8.85 16.73 19.07
C HIS A 134 -8.08 17.35 20.26
N GLY A 135 -8.22 16.80 21.47
CA GLY A 135 -7.52 17.29 22.68
C GLY A 135 -6.35 16.41 23.17
N SER A 136 -6.09 15.26 22.57
CA SER A 136 -5.24 14.22 23.19
C SER A 136 -3.72 14.39 23.01
N GLY A 137 -3.25 15.47 22.36
CA GLY A 137 -1.82 15.70 22.11
C GLY A 137 -1.16 14.65 21.18
N LEU A 138 -1.96 13.79 20.54
CA LEU A 138 -1.50 12.72 19.66
C LEU A 138 -0.68 13.23 18.47
N GLY A 139 -0.95 14.44 17.98
CA GLY A 139 -0.21 15.03 16.86
C GLY A 139 1.30 15.10 17.10
N LYS A 140 1.74 15.38 18.35
CA LYS A 140 3.17 15.44 18.71
C LYS A 140 3.87 14.09 18.59
N VAL A 141 3.15 13.00 18.87
CA VAL A 141 3.68 11.63 18.78
C VAL A 141 3.51 11.06 17.37
N ARG A 142 2.42 11.43 16.67
CA ARG A 142 2.11 10.97 15.32
C ARG A 142 3.18 11.38 14.31
N TRP A 143 3.75 12.57 14.46
CA TRP A 143 4.85 13.04 13.61
C TRP A 143 6.04 12.08 13.56
N VAL A 144 6.34 11.36 14.65
CA VAL A 144 7.45 10.38 14.67
C VAL A 144 7.18 9.24 13.68
N VAL A 145 5.93 8.76 13.63
CA VAL A 145 5.49 7.70 12.72
C VAL A 145 5.45 8.21 11.29
N GLU A 146 4.88 9.39 11.07
CA GLU A 146 4.82 10.04 9.75
C GLU A 146 6.22 10.27 9.17
N ARG A 147 7.17 10.73 10.00
CA ARG A 147 8.57 10.88 9.62
C ARG A 147 9.23 9.54 9.26
N ALA A 148 8.94 8.48 10.00
CA ALA A 148 9.46 7.16 9.69
C ALA A 148 8.92 6.65 8.34
N PHE A 149 7.64 6.85 8.05
CA PHE A 149 7.07 6.59 6.72
C PHE A 149 7.71 7.45 5.64
N ALA A 150 8.00 8.73 5.92
CA ALA A 150 8.70 9.59 4.97
C ALA A 150 10.08 9.04 4.60
N TRP A 151 10.88 8.59 5.59
CA TRP A 151 12.17 7.94 5.31
C TRP A 151 12.02 6.61 4.56
N LEU A 152 10.99 5.84 4.88
CA LEU A 152 10.71 4.59 4.18
C LEU A 152 10.33 4.85 2.71
N HIS A 153 9.58 5.92 2.42
CA HIS A 153 9.21 6.31 1.07
C HIS A 153 10.29 7.11 0.32
N GLN A 154 11.35 7.57 0.98
CA GLN A 154 12.54 8.12 0.29
C GLN A 154 13.20 7.06 -0.60
N PHE A 155 13.08 5.78 -0.23
CA PHE A 155 13.37 4.67 -1.13
C PHE A 155 12.27 4.62 -2.20
N LYS A 156 12.46 5.33 -3.32
CA LYS A 156 11.45 5.54 -4.38
C LYS A 156 10.72 4.26 -4.83
N ARG A 157 11.40 3.10 -4.81
CA ARG A 157 10.82 1.78 -5.12
C ARG A 157 9.75 1.30 -4.13
N LEU A 158 9.71 1.83 -2.92
CA LEU A 158 8.70 1.52 -1.91
C LEU A 158 7.48 2.43 -1.99
N ARG A 159 7.65 3.66 -2.51
CA ARG A 159 6.55 4.64 -2.67
C ARG A 159 5.53 4.19 -3.72
N ILE A 160 6.02 3.63 -4.83
CA ILE A 160 5.18 3.05 -5.88
C ILE A 160 5.53 1.58 -5.92
N ARG A 161 4.52 0.71 -5.76
CA ARG A 161 4.73 -0.74 -5.79
C ARG A 161 4.98 -1.17 -7.24
N TYR A 162 6.24 -1.46 -7.57
CA TYR A 162 6.62 -2.08 -8.85
C TYR A 162 6.64 -3.61 -8.77
N GLU A 163 6.78 -4.17 -7.57
CA GLU A 163 6.93 -5.60 -7.36
C GLU A 163 5.57 -6.31 -7.44
N ARG A 164 5.44 -7.27 -8.36
CA ARG A 164 4.24 -8.11 -8.47
C ARG A 164 4.08 -9.05 -7.28
N ARG A 165 5.19 -9.62 -6.78
CA ARG A 165 5.19 -10.53 -5.64
C ARG A 165 5.23 -9.77 -4.31
N ALA A 166 4.38 -10.17 -3.38
CA ALA A 166 4.33 -9.56 -2.05
C ALA A 166 5.59 -9.83 -1.23
N ASP A 167 6.14 -11.05 -1.31
CA ASP A 167 7.33 -11.45 -0.56
C ASP A 167 8.53 -10.56 -0.89
N LEU A 168 8.71 -10.24 -2.18
CA LEU A 168 9.79 -9.35 -2.64
C LEU A 168 9.58 -7.93 -2.11
N HIS A 169 8.35 -7.43 -2.14
CA HIS A 169 8.04 -6.10 -1.62
C HIS A 169 8.22 -6.03 -0.10
N GLN A 170 7.82 -7.07 0.63
CA GLN A 170 8.05 -7.20 2.07
C GLN A 170 9.55 -7.25 2.39
N GLY A 171 10.34 -8.03 1.65
CA GLY A 171 11.81 -8.06 1.81
C GLY A 171 12.48 -6.71 1.57
N LEU A 172 12.01 -5.95 0.57
CA LEU A 172 12.50 -4.58 0.32
C LEU A 172 12.14 -3.61 1.46
N LEU A 173 10.94 -3.76 2.06
CA LEU A 173 10.53 -2.98 3.23
C LEU A 173 11.43 -3.27 4.44
N GLU A 174 11.72 -4.54 4.68
CA GLU A 174 12.60 -4.98 5.76
C GLU A 174 14.03 -4.47 5.55
N LEU A 175 14.57 -4.59 4.33
CA LEU A 175 15.88 -4.04 3.98
C LEU A 175 15.96 -2.52 4.21
N ALA A 176 14.93 -1.77 3.81
CA ALA A 176 14.86 -0.34 4.07
C ALA A 176 14.86 -0.02 5.57
N CYS A 177 14.13 -0.81 6.37
CA CYS A 177 14.13 -0.68 7.82
C CYS A 177 15.53 -0.96 8.41
N CYS A 178 16.22 -2.00 7.95
CA CYS A 178 17.62 -2.28 8.33
C CYS A 178 18.56 -1.11 8.00
N LEU A 179 18.44 -0.51 6.81
CA LEU A 179 19.25 0.65 6.42
C LEU A 179 18.97 1.88 7.29
N ILE A 180 17.71 2.15 7.65
CA ILE A 180 17.33 3.23 8.56
C ILE A 180 17.96 2.99 9.94
N CYS A 181 17.88 1.77 10.46
CA CYS A 181 18.50 1.40 11.74
C CYS A 181 20.02 1.56 11.69
N LEU A 182 20.68 1.09 10.63
CA LEU A 182 22.13 1.21 10.47
C LEU A 182 22.59 2.68 10.44
N ARG A 183 21.90 3.54 9.69
CA ARG A 183 22.20 4.98 9.63
C ARG A 183 22.11 5.63 11.01
N ARG A 184 21.07 5.28 11.78
CA ARG A 184 20.89 5.78 13.16
C ARG A 184 22.02 5.34 14.08
N LEU A 185 22.42 4.07 14.00
CA LEU A 185 23.53 3.56 14.80
C LEU A 185 24.82 4.31 14.48
N ARG A 186 25.11 4.57 13.20
CA ARG A 186 26.31 5.33 12.78
C ARG A 186 26.32 6.79 13.22
N THR A 187 25.18 7.38 13.53
CA THR A 187 25.09 8.76 14.06
C THR A 187 25.09 8.81 15.59
N SER A 188 24.95 7.66 16.26
CA SER A 188 24.87 7.57 17.73
C SER A 188 26.21 7.31 18.40
N PHE A 189 27.27 7.12 17.62
CA PHE A 189 28.68 6.98 18.02
C PHE A 189 29.49 8.03 17.25
#